data_AF-A0A6J3MKP9-F1
#
_entry.id   AF-A0A6J3MKP9-F1
#
_cell.length_a   1.000
_cell.length_b   1.000
_cell.length_c   1.000
_cell.angle_alpha   90.00
_cell.angle_beta   90.00
_cell.angle_gamma   90.00
#
_symmetry.space_group_name_H-M   'P 1'
#
loop_
_entity.id
_entity.type
_entity.pdbx_description
1 polymer ?
#
loop_
_entity_poly.entity_id
_entity_poly.type
_entity_poly.pdbx_seq_one_letter_code
_entity_poly.pdbx_strand_id
1 'polypeptide(L)' 'EQAEDEDDEAYMARIMGFKDFRTTKNTQVPGNDKNYAVFKAKKSEYRQYMNRVGGFNRPL' A
#
# COMPACT_ATOMS: atom_id res chain seq x y z
N GLU A 1 -52.02 -10.67 -15.99
CA GLU A 1 -51.07 -10.73 -17.14
C GLU A 1 -50.32 -9.40 -17.32
N GLN A 2 -49.85 -8.80 -16.23
CA GLN A 2 -49.01 -7.59 -16.21
C GLN A 2 -48.44 -7.50 -14.78
N ALA A 3 -47.50 -8.39 -14.49
CA ALA A 3 -46.71 -8.40 -13.24
C ALA A 3 -45.42 -9.23 -13.39
N GLU A 4 -45.10 -9.75 -14.58
CA GLU A 4 -43.87 -10.52 -14.83
C GLU A 4 -42.76 -9.66 -15.47
N ASP A 5 -43.06 -8.41 -15.83
CA ASP A 5 -42.09 -7.43 -16.37
C ASP A 5 -41.72 -6.34 -15.34
N GLU A 6 -42.11 -6.49 -14.06
CA GLU A 6 -41.46 -5.74 -12.98
C GLU A 6 -40.12 -6.42 -12.66
N ASP A 7 -39.18 -6.10 -13.56
CA ASP A 7 -37.83 -5.72 -13.19
C ASP A 7 -36.92 -6.89 -12.79
N ASP A 8 -36.63 -7.76 -13.77
CA ASP A 8 -35.51 -8.72 -13.70
C ASP A 8 -34.24 -8.05 -13.15
N GLU A 9 -34.02 -6.77 -13.48
CA GLU A 9 -32.90 -5.97 -12.99
C GLU A 9 -33.01 -5.68 -11.47
N ALA A 10 -34.19 -5.35 -10.93
CA ALA A 10 -34.42 -5.26 -9.49
C ALA A 10 -34.42 -6.60 -8.77
N TYR A 11 -34.87 -7.68 -9.41
CA TYR A 11 -34.75 -9.03 -8.84
C TYR A 11 -33.28 -9.41 -8.72
N MET A 12 -32.49 -9.16 -9.77
CA MET A 12 -31.04 -9.37 -9.77
C MET A 12 -30.33 -8.44 -8.79
N ALA A 13 -30.70 -7.16 -8.67
CA ALA A 13 -30.16 -6.23 -7.67
C ALA A 13 -30.46 -6.68 -6.23
N ARG A 14 -31.63 -7.28 -6.01
CA ARG A 14 -32.03 -7.83 -4.69
C ARG A 14 -31.26 -9.12 -4.35
N ILE A 15 -31.02 -9.99 -5.32
CA ILE A 15 -30.20 -11.22 -5.13
C ILE A 15 -28.73 -10.87 -4.92
N MET A 16 -28.19 -9.99 -5.75
CA MET A 16 -26.78 -9.64 -5.76
C MET A 16 -26.39 -8.74 -4.57
N GLY A 17 -27.35 -7.98 -4.01
CA GLY A 17 -27.15 -7.22 -2.77
C GLY A 17 -26.23 -6.00 -2.90
N PHE A 18 -25.76 -5.68 -4.10
CA PHE A 18 -25.07 -4.42 -4.40
C PHE A 18 -25.93 -3.61 -5.36
N LYS A 19 -26.07 -2.31 -5.07
CA LYS A 19 -26.85 -1.39 -5.89
C LYS A 19 -26.04 -0.87 -7.09
N ASP A 20 -24.76 -0.56 -6.87
CA ASP A 20 -23.88 0.07 -7.85
C ASP A 20 -22.42 -0.36 -7.64
N PHE A 21 -21.63 -0.34 -8.72
CA PHE A 21 -20.18 -0.50 -8.65
C PHE A 21 -19.50 0.84 -8.41
N ARG A 22 -18.69 0.94 -7.34
CA ARG A 22 -17.79 2.09 -7.13
C ARG A 22 -16.34 1.66 -7.30
N THR A 23 -15.51 2.60 -7.75
CA THR A 23 -14.05 2.43 -7.81
C THR A 23 -13.36 3.26 -6.74
N THR A 24 -12.23 2.79 -6.24
CA THR A 24 -11.36 3.56 -5.34
C THR A 24 -10.23 4.30 -6.09
N LYS A 25 -10.23 4.26 -7.44
CA LYS A 25 -9.21 4.91 -8.27
C LYS A 25 -9.16 6.41 -7.97
N ASN A 26 -7.98 6.91 -7.61
CA ASN A 26 -7.72 8.30 -7.21
C ASN A 26 -8.56 8.80 -6.01
N THR A 27 -9.09 7.90 -5.18
CA THR A 27 -9.79 8.25 -3.93
C THR A 27 -8.92 7.93 -2.73
N GLN A 28 -8.97 8.77 -1.69
CA GLN A 28 -8.30 8.49 -0.43
C GLN A 28 -9.14 7.48 0.37
N VAL A 29 -8.57 6.32 0.66
CA VAL A 29 -9.21 5.29 1.50
C VAL A 29 -8.86 5.57 2.97
N PRO A 30 -9.85 5.78 3.86
CA PRO A 30 -9.61 5.96 5.29
C PRO A 30 -8.79 4.80 5.87
N GLY A 31 -7.76 5.10 6.67
CA GLY A 31 -6.89 4.11 7.29
C GLY A 31 -5.70 3.64 6.45
N ASN A 32 -5.62 4.02 5.16
CA ASN A 32 -4.46 3.76 4.31
C ASN A 32 -3.35 4.83 4.46
N ASP A 33 -3.63 5.90 5.20
CA ASP A 33 -2.73 7.03 5.45
C ASP A 33 -1.44 6.63 6.17
N LYS A 34 -1.49 5.60 7.01
CA LYS A 34 -0.35 5.11 7.80
C LYS A 34 0.29 3.84 7.23
N ASN A 35 -0.21 3.34 6.10
CA ASN A 35 0.26 2.11 5.49
C ASN A 35 1.44 2.39 4.54
N TYR A 36 2.51 2.99 5.08
CA TYR A 36 3.74 3.23 4.35
C TYR A 36 4.94 2.86 5.22
N ALA A 37 5.91 2.17 4.61
CA ALA A 37 7.19 1.87 5.23
C ALA A 37 8.30 2.09 4.20
N VAL A 38 9.38 2.73 4.63
CA VAL A 38 10.57 2.95 3.80
C VAL A 38 11.70 2.11 4.35
N PHE A 39 12.17 1.13 3.57
CA PHE A 39 13.37 0.38 3.90
C PHE A 39 14.60 1.21 3.56
N LYS A 40 15.35 1.63 4.59
CA LYS A 40 16.63 2.32 4.41
C LYS A 40 17.77 1.36 4.70
N ALA A 41 18.31 0.74 3.66
CA ALA A 41 19.51 -0.07 3.77
C ALA A 41 20.71 0.83 4.16
N LYS A 42 21.21 0.67 5.40
CA LYS A 42 22.48 1.29 5.79
C LYS A 42 23.62 0.43 5.25
N LYS A 43 24.60 1.08 4.61
CA LYS A 43 25.83 0.39 4.22
C LYS A 43 26.68 0.15 5.47
N SER A 44 27.25 -1.04 5.61
CA SER A 44 28.23 -1.31 6.66
C SER A 44 29.52 -0.55 6.36
N GLU A 45 29.90 0.36 7.25
CA GLU A 45 31.20 1.04 7.18
C GLU A 45 32.26 0.17 7.88
N TYR A 46 33.12 -0.47 7.08
CA TYR A 46 34.22 -1.27 7.61
C TYR A 46 35.42 -0.39 7.97
N ARG A 47 36.01 -0.66 9.13
CA ARG A 47 37.25 0.01 9.54
C ARG A 47 38.42 -0.64 8.83
N GLN A 48 39.21 0.17 8.13
CA GLN A 48 40.51 -0.25 7.63
C GLN A 48 41.48 -0.32 8.81
N TYR A 49 42.01 -1.51 9.09
CA TYR A 49 43.00 -1.72 10.15
C TYR A 49 44.43 -1.75 9.62
N MET A 50 44.64 -2.29 8.41
CA MET A 50 45.96 -2.38 7.79
C MET A 50 46.26 -1.17 6.89
N ASN A 51 47.52 -0.74 6.89
CA ASN A 51 48.07 0.31 6.02
C ASN A 51 47.29 1.64 6.09
N ARG A 52 46.88 2.06 7.29
CA ARG A 52 46.33 3.41 7.50
C ARG A 52 47.44 4.45 7.42
N VAL A 53 47.31 5.39 6.49
CA VAL A 53 48.12 6.61 6.47
C VAL A 53 47.67 7.46 7.66
N GLY A 54 48.55 7.62 8.67
CA GLY A 54 48.26 8.38 9.90
C GLY A 54 48.44 7.63 11.23
N GLY A 55 48.90 6.37 11.23
CA GLY A 55 49.24 5.65 12.46
C GLY A 55 48.04 5.12 13.27
N PHE A 56 48.32 4.43 14.37
CA PHE A 56 47.35 3.62 15.13
C PHE A 56 46.17 4.43 15.72
N ASN A 57 46.37 5.69 16.09
CA ASN A 57 45.32 6.54 16.65
C ASN A 57 44.58 7.34 15.54
N ARG A 58 43.27 7.11 15.38
CA ARG A 58 42.40 8.04 14.66
C ARG A 58 42.07 9.19 15.61
N PRO A 59 42.06 10.47 15.16
CA PRO A 59 41.37 11.50 15.93
C PRO A 59 39.91 11.08 16.11
N LEU A 60 39.40 11.30 17.33
CA LEU A 60 38.06 10.90 17.79
C LEU A 60 36.96 11.44 16.87
#